data_AF-A0A821D429-F1
#
_entry.id   AF-A0A821D429-F1
#
_cell.length_a   1.000
_cell.length_b   1.000
_cell.length_c   1.000
_cell.angle_alpha   90.00
_cell.angle_beta   90.00
_cell.angle_gamma   90.00
#
_symmetry.space_group_name_H-M   'P 1'
#
loop_
_entity.id
_entity.type
_entity.pdbx_description
1 polymer ?
#
loop_
_entity_poly.entity_id
_entity_poly.type
_entity_poly.pdbx_seq_one_letter_code
_entity_poly.pdbx_strand_id
1 'polypeptide(L)'
;MYAKALEIDSQIFHEEHESLATSHHQIAIAHLELETLSEALYHAEKALRIVLRSQAKKNLSLISTFQYSLGLLQYNLGNMGKALKMMGKALNNLLACPAEHQTMAATIYNCFSLIYEKEGDTQSCGICGKS
;
A
#
# COMPACT_ATOMS: atom_id res chain seq x y z
N MET A 1 11.34 21.13 -28.21
CA MET A 1 10.00 21.49 -27.71
C MET A 1 9.37 20.46 -26.76
N TYR A 2 10.01 19.31 -26.46
CA TYR A 2 9.49 18.34 -25.49
C TYR A 2 9.73 18.69 -24.01
N ALA A 3 10.77 19.47 -23.72
CA ALA A 3 11.11 19.84 -22.34
C ALA A 3 10.04 20.72 -21.67
N LYS A 4 9.36 21.59 -22.44
CA LYS A 4 8.28 22.45 -21.92
C LYS A 4 6.97 21.69 -21.66
N ALA A 5 6.69 20.61 -22.40
CA ALA A 5 5.52 19.78 -22.15
C ALA A 5 5.66 18.99 -20.83
N LEU A 6 6.87 18.48 -20.55
CA LEU A 6 7.18 17.82 -19.27
C LEU A 6 7.09 18.78 -18.07
N GLU A 7 7.39 20.06 -18.29
CA GLU A 7 7.31 21.11 -17.27
C GLU A 7 5.86 21.57 -17.02
N ILE A 8 4.99 21.51 -18.05
CA ILE A 8 3.56 21.81 -17.93
C ILE A 8 2.82 20.67 -17.23
N ASP A 9 3.11 19.40 -17.54
CA ASP A 9 2.54 18.24 -16.80
C ASP A 9 2.95 18.24 -15.32
N SER A 10 4.07 18.88 -14.98
CA SER A 10 4.52 19.04 -13.58
C SER A 10 3.79 20.15 -12.81
N GLN A 11 2.93 20.94 -13.46
CA GLN A 11 2.18 22.05 -12.85
C GLN A 11 0.68 21.78 -12.73
N ILE A 12 0.19 20.63 -13.24
CA ILE A 12 -1.25 20.32 -13.21
C ILE A 12 -1.62 19.73 -11.84
N PHE A 13 -1.98 20.66 -10.95
CA PHE A 13 -2.76 20.55 -9.72
C PHE A 13 -2.52 19.34 -8.79
N HIS A 14 -2.14 19.67 -7.56
CA HIS A 14 -2.12 18.85 -6.35
C HIS A 14 -3.33 17.89 -6.23
N GLU A 15 -4.53 18.37 -6.56
CA GLU A 15 -5.78 17.62 -6.52
C GLU A 15 -5.86 16.54 -7.61
N GLU A 16 -5.26 16.77 -8.78
CA GLU A 16 -5.26 15.81 -9.87
C GLU A 16 -4.34 14.61 -9.60
N HIS A 17 -3.20 14.83 -8.94
CA HIS A 17 -2.31 13.72 -8.57
C HIS A 17 -2.90 12.83 -7.47
N GLU A 18 -3.55 13.41 -6.45
CA GLU A 18 -4.22 12.65 -5.40
C GLU A 18 -5.47 11.93 -5.93
N SER A 19 -6.26 12.62 -6.76
CA SER A 19 -7.41 12.02 -7.46
C SER A 19 -6.97 10.86 -8.36
N LEU A 20 -5.94 11.04 -9.19
CA LEU A 20 -5.41 9.99 -10.06
C LEU A 20 -4.88 8.79 -9.28
N ALA A 21 -4.16 9.04 -8.17
CA ALA A 21 -3.71 7.97 -7.29
C ALA A 21 -4.91 7.21 -6.69
N THR A 22 -5.95 7.93 -6.27
CA THR A 22 -7.19 7.35 -5.74
C THR A 22 -7.93 6.54 -6.80
N SER A 23 -8.04 7.01 -8.04
CA SER A 23 -8.62 6.24 -9.14
C SER A 23 -7.86 4.93 -9.39
N HIS A 24 -6.52 4.99 -9.42
CA HIS A 24 -5.71 3.77 -9.54
C HIS A 24 -5.92 2.82 -8.36
N HIS A 25 -6.05 3.35 -7.14
CA HIS A 25 -6.33 2.53 -5.97
C HIS A 25 -7.71 1.84 -6.04
N GLN A 26 -8.75 2.56 -6.48
CA GLN A 26 -10.08 1.97 -6.67
C GLN A 26 -10.09 0.88 -7.74
N ILE A 27 -9.35 1.09 -8.84
CA ILE A 27 -9.17 0.05 -9.87
C ILE A 27 -8.46 -1.18 -9.28
N ALA A 28 -7.48 -0.98 -8.39
CA ALA A 28 -6.82 -2.09 -7.71
C ALA A 28 -7.79 -2.89 -6.82
N ILE A 29 -8.70 -2.22 -6.11
CA ILE A 29 -9.73 -2.87 -5.29
C ILE A 29 -10.69 -3.66 -6.19
N ALA A 30 -11.17 -3.07 -7.29
CA ALA A 30 -12.03 -3.77 -8.23
C ALA A 30 -11.36 -5.03 -8.80
N HIS A 31 -10.07 -4.96 -9.15
CA HIS A 31 -9.32 -6.14 -9.61
C HIS A 31 -9.10 -7.19 -8.51
N LEU A 32 -8.98 -6.77 -7.24
CA LEU A 32 -8.92 -7.68 -6.10
C LEU A 32 -10.22 -8.45 -5.93
N GLU A 33 -11.37 -7.78 -6.07
CA GLU A 33 -12.70 -8.41 -6.03
C GLU A 33 -12.93 -9.36 -7.21
N LEU A 34 -12.31 -9.08 -8.36
CA LEU A 34 -12.33 -9.94 -9.54
C LEU A 34 -11.26 -11.07 -9.52
N GLU A 35 -10.53 -11.23 -8.41
CA GLU A 35 -9.43 -12.19 -8.25
C GLU A 35 -8.27 -12.05 -9.28
N THR A 36 -8.20 -10.90 -9.95
CA THR A 36 -7.14 -10.54 -10.90
C THR A 36 -5.96 -9.87 -10.19
N LEU A 37 -5.22 -10.67 -9.42
CA LEU A 37 -4.20 -10.19 -8.47
C LEU A 37 -3.02 -9.45 -9.14
N SER A 38 -2.65 -9.82 -10.36
CA SER A 38 -1.58 -9.14 -11.13
C SER A 38 -1.93 -7.70 -11.45
N GLU A 39 -3.15 -7.46 -11.92
CA GLU A 39 -3.69 -6.16 -12.28
C GLU A 39 -3.92 -5.34 -11.02
N ALA A 40 -4.47 -5.95 -9.97
CA ALA A 40 -4.62 -5.31 -8.67
C ALA A 40 -3.27 -4.81 -8.13
N LEU A 41 -2.23 -5.64 -8.20
CA LEU A 41 -0.88 -5.27 -7.78
C LEU A 41 -0.33 -4.10 -8.61
N TYR A 42 -0.44 -4.16 -9.93
CA TYR A 42 0.03 -3.10 -10.82
C TYR A 42 -0.63 -1.76 -10.50
N HIS A 43 -1.96 -1.74 -10.34
CA HIS A 43 -2.71 -0.53 -10.04
C HIS A 43 -2.42 0.01 -8.63
N ALA A 44 -2.26 -0.86 -7.62
CA ALA A 44 -1.89 -0.46 -6.27
C ALA A 44 -0.48 0.15 -6.20
N GLU A 45 0.50 -0.44 -6.87
CA GLU A 45 1.87 0.11 -6.94
C GLU A 45 1.90 1.44 -7.70
N LYS A 46 1.08 1.57 -8.75
CA LYS A 46 0.97 2.82 -9.52
C LYS A 46 0.35 3.93 -8.67
N ALA A 47 -0.72 3.66 -7.93
CA ALA A 47 -1.33 4.61 -6.98
C ALA A 47 -0.29 5.12 -5.96
N LEU A 48 0.44 4.19 -5.32
CA LEU A 48 1.47 4.53 -4.33
C LEU A 48 2.60 5.36 -4.95
N ARG A 49 3.03 5.04 -6.18
CA ARG A 49 4.07 5.80 -6.88
C ARG A 49 3.64 7.22 -7.20
N ILE A 50 2.39 7.43 -7.60
CA ILE A 50 1.84 8.76 -7.92
C ILE A 50 1.82 9.62 -6.65
N VAL A 51 1.23 9.11 -5.56
CA VAL A 51 1.14 9.89 -4.31
C VAL A 51 2.52 10.19 -3.71
N LEU A 52 3.50 9.30 -3.85
CA LEU A 52 4.86 9.53 -3.36
C LEU A 52 5.66 10.53 -4.19
N ARG A 53 5.34 10.67 -5.48
CA ARG A 53 5.98 11.65 -6.40
C ARG A 53 5.36 13.04 -6.32
N SER A 54 4.16 13.17 -5.75
CA SER A 54 3.54 14.47 -5.53
C SER A 54 4.45 15.34 -4.66
N GLN A 55 4.82 16.51 -5.19
CA GLN A 55 5.66 17.50 -4.49
C GLN A 55 4.87 18.29 -3.43
N ALA A 56 3.54 18.09 -3.39
CA ALA A 56 2.66 18.71 -2.40
C ALA A 56 2.78 18.05 -1.02
N LYS A 57 2.14 18.67 -0.02
CA LYS A 57 2.08 18.17 1.37
C LYS A 57 1.68 16.70 1.38
N LYS A 58 2.60 15.82 1.76
CA LYS A 58 2.36 14.36 1.77
C LYS A 58 1.17 14.05 2.68
N ASN A 59 0.06 13.60 2.08
CA ASN A 59 -1.07 13.06 2.82
C ASN A 59 -0.67 11.68 3.38
N LEU A 60 -0.06 11.67 4.56
CA LEU A 60 0.47 10.45 5.19
C LEU A 60 -0.64 9.42 5.47
N SER A 61 -1.85 9.87 5.77
CA SER A 61 -3.02 9.01 5.95
C SER A 61 -3.35 8.27 4.65
N LEU A 62 -3.41 8.98 3.53
CA LEU A 62 -3.65 8.37 2.22
C LEU A 62 -2.53 7.40 1.80
N ILE A 63 -1.27 7.79 2.01
CA ILE A 63 -0.12 6.93 1.73
C ILE A 63 -0.21 5.65 2.57
N SER A 64 -0.60 5.76 3.83
CA SER A 64 -0.82 4.60 4.69
C SER A 64 -1.90 3.68 4.14
N THR A 65 -3.04 4.20 3.70
CA THR A 65 -4.12 3.41 3.10
C THR A 65 -3.61 2.61 1.89
N PHE A 66 -2.89 3.26 0.97
CA PHE A 66 -2.37 2.57 -0.22
C PHE A 66 -1.31 1.51 0.15
N GLN A 67 -0.46 1.79 1.12
CA GLN A 67 0.52 0.81 1.62
C GLN A 67 -0.16 -0.37 2.30
N TYR A 68 -1.21 -0.15 3.08
CA TYR A 68 -1.99 -1.20 3.71
C TYR A 68 -2.62 -2.13 2.67
N SER A 69 -3.29 -1.57 1.65
CA SER A 69 -3.90 -2.36 0.57
C SER A 69 -2.86 -3.13 -0.25
N LEU A 70 -1.69 -2.53 -0.52
CA LEU A 70 -0.58 -3.24 -1.14
C LEU A 70 -0.07 -4.38 -0.25
N GLY A 71 -0.06 -4.19 1.08
CA GLY A 71 0.27 -5.24 2.05
C GLY A 71 -0.71 -6.41 1.98
N LEU A 72 -2.01 -6.16 1.93
CA LEU A 72 -3.04 -7.19 1.77
C LEU A 72 -2.90 -7.94 0.42
N LEU A 73 -2.62 -7.22 -0.66
CA LEU A 73 -2.37 -7.85 -1.96
C LEU A 73 -1.15 -8.77 -1.93
N GLN A 74 -0.06 -8.34 -1.29
CA GLN A 74 1.13 -9.18 -1.14
C GLN A 74 0.86 -10.41 -0.27
N TYR A 75 0.03 -10.27 0.77
CA TYR A 75 -0.41 -11.40 1.58
C TYR A 75 -1.21 -12.41 0.76
N ASN A 76 -2.18 -11.96 -0.05
CA ASN A 76 -2.97 -12.82 -0.93
C ASN A 76 -2.11 -13.51 -2.00
N LEU A 77 -1.01 -12.89 -2.41
CA LEU A 77 0.00 -13.48 -3.31
C LEU A 77 0.98 -14.43 -2.60
N GLY A 78 0.84 -14.65 -1.28
CA GLY A 78 1.73 -15.49 -0.48
C GLY A 78 3.07 -14.85 -0.11
N ASN A 79 3.27 -13.58 -0.42
CA ASN A 79 4.52 -12.85 -0.16
C ASN A 79 4.53 -12.23 1.25
N MET A 80 4.58 -13.07 2.29
CA MET A 80 4.47 -12.66 3.70
C MET A 80 5.43 -11.53 4.09
N GLY A 81 6.73 -11.66 3.78
CA GLY A 81 7.72 -10.64 4.11
C GLY A 81 7.48 -9.28 3.42
N LYS A 82 6.93 -9.28 2.19
CA LYS A 82 6.54 -8.02 1.51
C LYS A 82 5.30 -7.41 2.16
N ALA A 83 4.33 -8.25 2.55
CA ALA A 83 3.12 -7.81 3.23
C ALA A 83 3.44 -7.10 4.55
N LEU A 84 4.25 -7.73 5.42
CA LEU A 84 4.68 -7.15 6.70
C LEU A 84 5.45 -5.84 6.51
N LYS A 85 6.35 -5.79 5.52
CA LYS A 85 7.09 -4.56 5.19
C LYS A 85 6.16 -3.42 4.81
N MET A 86 5.10 -3.69 4.06
CA MET A 86 4.13 -2.64 3.67
C MET A 86 3.25 -2.22 4.84
N MET A 87 2.75 -3.16 5.64
CA MET A 87 1.96 -2.85 6.83
C MET A 87 2.76 -2.05 7.88
N GLY A 88 4.03 -2.37 8.09
CA GLY A 88 4.91 -1.59 8.97
C GLY A 88 5.13 -0.15 8.49
N LYS A 89 5.25 0.07 7.18
CA LYS A 89 5.32 1.44 6.62
C LYS A 89 4.01 2.21 6.80
N ALA A 90 2.88 1.55 6.57
CA ALA A 90 1.57 2.15 6.74
C ALA A 90 1.37 2.61 8.19
N LEU A 91 1.68 1.73 9.13
CA LEU A 91 1.62 2.02 10.55
C LEU A 91 2.54 3.19 10.95
N ASN A 92 3.79 3.22 10.49
CA ASN A 92 4.71 4.32 10.76
C ASN A 92 4.18 5.67 10.25
N ASN A 93 3.50 5.68 9.10
CA ASN A 93 2.87 6.89 8.58
C ASN A 93 1.69 7.34 9.45
N LEU A 94 0.87 6.41 9.97
CA LEU A 94 -0.25 6.76 10.84
C LEU A 94 0.17 7.24 12.22
N LEU A 95 1.26 6.69 12.76
CA LEU A 95 1.83 7.15 14.02
C LEU A 95 2.37 8.59 13.92
N ALA A 96 2.67 9.06 12.70
CA ALA A 96 3.04 10.44 12.43
C ALA A 96 1.82 11.36 12.16
N CYS A 97 0.60 10.82 12.09
CA CYS A 97 -0.65 11.57 11.92
C CYS A 97 -1.31 11.93 13.27
N PRO A 98 -2.23 12.91 13.30
CA PRO A 98 -3.05 13.21 14.48
C PRO A 98 -3.91 12.01 14.94
N ALA A 99 -4.32 12.03 16.20
CA ALA A 99 -5.01 10.93 16.90
C ALA A 99 -6.29 10.41 16.21
N GLU A 100 -6.91 11.20 15.33
CA GLU A 100 -8.08 10.81 14.52
C GLU A 100 -7.84 9.54 13.68
N HIS A 101 -6.58 9.19 13.43
CA HIS A 101 -6.19 8.02 12.62
C HIS A 101 -5.92 6.75 13.45
N GLN A 102 -6.10 6.79 14.78
CA GLN A 102 -5.81 5.66 15.67
C GLN A 102 -6.66 4.42 15.37
N THR A 103 -7.90 4.59 14.93
CA THR A 103 -8.76 3.46 14.52
C THR A 103 -8.16 2.70 13.34
N MET A 104 -7.62 3.42 12.35
CA MET A 104 -6.95 2.80 11.20
C MET A 104 -5.66 2.10 11.62
N ALA A 105 -4.89 2.69 12.55
CA ALA A 105 -3.68 2.08 13.08
C ALA A 105 -3.97 0.74 13.78
N ALA A 106 -5.06 0.67 14.57
CA ALA A 106 -5.49 -0.56 15.23
C ALA A 106 -5.84 -1.68 14.22
N THR A 107 -6.55 -1.35 13.15
CA THR A 107 -6.84 -2.31 12.08
C THR A 107 -5.56 -2.84 11.42
N ILE A 108 -4.61 -1.96 11.11
CA ILE A 108 -3.33 -2.36 10.52
C ILE A 108 -2.53 -3.24 11.48
N TYR A 109 -2.50 -2.92 12.78
CA TYR A 109 -1.85 -3.75 13.80
C TYR A 109 -2.43 -5.16 13.88
N ASN A 110 -3.76 -5.29 13.84
CA ASN A 110 -4.41 -6.60 13.86
C ASN A 110 -4.02 -7.43 12.63
N CYS A 111 -4.09 -6.84 11.44
CA CYS A 111 -3.66 -7.53 10.21
C CYS A 111 -2.18 -7.88 10.24
N PHE A 112 -1.32 -6.98 10.71
CA PHE A 112 0.11 -7.23 10.85
C PHE A 112 0.37 -8.44 11.77
N SER A 113 -0.32 -8.50 12.92
CA SER A 113 -0.16 -9.57 13.90
C SER A 113 -0.60 -10.93 13.33
N LEU A 114 -1.71 -10.96 12.61
CA LEU A 114 -2.20 -12.18 11.94
C LEU A 114 -1.22 -12.70 10.89
N ILE A 115 -0.62 -11.82 10.09
CA ILE A 115 0.39 -12.22 9.10
C ILE A 115 1.66 -12.72 9.79
N TYR A 116 2.08 -12.05 10.86
CA TYR A 116 3.28 -12.41 11.61
C TYR A 116 3.15 -13.78 12.27
N GLU A 117 1.99 -14.09 12.86
CA GLU A 117 1.68 -15.41 13.42
C GLU A 117 1.72 -16.49 12.34
N LYS A 118 1.10 -16.24 11.18
CA LYS A 118 1.15 -17.16 10.03
C LYS A 118 2.56 -17.38 9.51
N GLU A 119 3.40 -16.37 9.46
CA GLU A 119 4.80 -16.53 9.06
C GLU A 119 5.57 -17.38 10.07
N GLY A 120 5.40 -17.14 11.38
CA GLY A 120 5.99 -17.95 12.44
C GLY A 120 5.58 -19.43 12.39
N ASP A 121 4.30 -19.72 12.11
CA ASP A 121 3.79 -21.07 11.92
C ASP A 121 4.37 -21.76 10.67
N THR A 122 4.55 -21.01 9.56
CA THR A 122 5.18 -21.59 8.37
C THR A 122 6.66 -21.90 8.59
N GLN A 123 7.36 -21.09 9.39
CA GLN A 123 8.75 -21.34 9.76
C GLN A 123 8.88 -22.54 10.71
N SER A 124 7.99 -22.68 11.69
CA SER A 124 7.99 -23.83 12.61
C SER A 124 7.65 -25.14 11.88
N CYS A 125 6.70 -25.11 10.92
CA CYS A 125 6.38 -26.25 10.07
C CYS A 125 7.54 -26.63 9.12
N GLY A 126 8.26 -25.64 8.57
CA GLY A 126 9.42 -25.86 7.71
C GLY A 126 10.64 -26.49 8.40
N ILE A 127 10.74 -26.38 9.73
CA ILE A 127 11.79 -27.04 10.52
C ILE A 127 11.41 -28.50 10.83
N CYS A 128 10.12 -28.84 10.83
CA CYS A 128 9.63 -30.19 11.12
C CYS A 128 9.67 -31.14 9.91
N GLY A 129 9.96 -30.64 8.70
CA GLY A 129 10.07 -31.44 7.46
C GLY A 129 11.50 -31.79 7.03
N LYS A 130 12.52 -31.48 7.85
CA LYS A 130 13.92 -31.83 7.59
C LYS A 130 14.48 -32.68 8.74
N SER A 131 14.06 -33.93 8.79
CA SER A 131 14.73 -34.99 9.55
C SER A 131 14.30 -36.34 9.00
#